data_AF-A0A822IYU0-F1
#
_entry.id   AF-A0A822IYU0-F1
#
_cell.length_a   1.000
_cell.length_b   1.000
_cell.length_c   1.000
_cell.angle_alpha   90.00
_cell.angle_beta   90.00
_cell.angle_gamma   90.00
#
_symmetry.space_group_name_H-M   'P 1'
#
loop_
_entity.id
_entity.type
_entity.pdbx_description
1 polymer ?
#
loop_
_entity_poly.entity_id
_entity_poly.type
_entity_poly.pdbx_seq_one_letter_code
_entity_poly.pdbx_strand_id
1 'polypeptide(L)' 'MMTKQRREIIKRLDRLPFEIQIKILDLAEAAAPSPQKGVSGKKLLRFTGILNADDVTDMTQAIENGCDKLVFTSCKPGI' A
#
# COMPACT_ATOMS: atom_id res chain seq x y z
N MET A 1 -17.77 15.57 21.78
CA MET A 1 -18.24 14.49 22.67
C MET A 1 -17.44 13.21 22.37
N MET A 2 -16.84 12.53 23.36
CA MET A 2 -16.14 11.27 23.11
C MET A 2 -17.13 10.14 22.81
N THR A 3 -16.90 9.40 21.74
CA THR A 3 -17.67 8.20 21.42
C THR A 3 -17.30 7.05 22.36
N LYS A 4 -18.20 6.06 22.50
CA LYS A 4 -17.94 4.84 23.27
C LYS A 4 -16.69 4.12 22.76
N GLN A 5 -16.55 4.08 21.43
CA GLN A 5 -15.42 3.48 20.72
C GLN A 5 -14.10 4.18 21.09
N ARG A 6 -14.08 5.52 21.08
CA ARG A 6 -12.87 6.28 21.44
C ARG A 6 -12.43 6.01 22.89
N ARG A 7 -13.36 5.88 23.83
CA ARG A 7 -13.04 5.55 25.24
C ARG A 7 -12.41 4.18 25.38
N GLU A 8 -12.98 3.18 24.70
CA GLU A 8 -12.47 1.81 24.76
C GLU A 8 -11.08 1.68 24.11
N ILE A 9 -10.81 2.43 23.03
CA ILE A 9 -9.50 2.49 22.40
C ILE A 9 -8.44 3.04 23.37
N ILE A 10 -8.71 4.18 24.03
CA ILE A 10 -7.77 4.78 25.00
C ILE A 10 -7.47 3.81 26.15
N LYS A 11 -8.51 3.19 26.73
CA LYS A 11 -8.33 2.23 27.83
C LYS A 11 -7.45 1.04 27.45
N ARG A 12 -7.47 0.61 26.18
CA ARG A 12 -6.61 -0.48 25.69
C ARG A 12 -5.21 0.01 25.41
N LEU A 13 -5.06 1.23 24.87
CA LEU A 13 -3.77 1.83 24.57
C LEU A 13 -2.92 2.03 25.83
N ASP A 14 -3.54 2.52 26.92
CA ASP A 14 -2.88 2.76 28.21
C ASP A 14 -2.29 1.49 28.85
N ARG A 15 -2.74 0.30 28.42
CA ARG A 15 -2.27 -1.00 28.93
C ARG A 15 -1.13 -1.60 28.11
N LEU A 16 -0.79 -1.00 26.97
CA LEU A 16 0.23 -1.50 26.08
C LEU A 16 1.61 -0.93 26.45
N PRO A 17 2.70 -1.68 26.22
CA PRO A 17 4.05 -1.15 26.32
C PRO A 17 4.25 0.08 25.42
N PHE A 18 5.12 0.99 25.83
CA PHE A 18 5.37 2.26 25.13
C PHE A 18 5.74 2.06 23.67
N GLU A 19 6.56 1.05 23.37
CA GLU A 19 7.02 0.72 22.02
C GLU A 19 5.86 0.32 21.10
N ILE A 20 4.81 -0.29 21.66
CA ILE A 20 3.59 -0.66 20.91
C ILE A 20 2.69 0.56 20.72
N GLN A 21 2.62 1.45 21.70
CA GLN A 21 1.86 2.70 21.56
C GLN A 21 2.41 3.56 20.41
N ILE A 22 3.74 3.66 20.27
CA ILE A 22 4.40 4.32 19.13
C ILE A 22 3.95 3.71 17.80
N LYS A 23 4.03 2.37 17.66
CA LYS A 23 3.59 1.69 16.42
C LYS A 23 2.13 1.94 16.06
N ILE A 24 1.26 2.02 17.07
CA ILE A 24 -0.16 2.30 16.86
C ILE A 24 -0.35 3.76 16.42
N LEU A 25 0.44 4.69 16.95
CA LEU A 25 0.44 6.09 16.52
C LEU A 25 0.84 6.20 15.04
N ASP A 26 1.96 5.57 14.65
CA ASP A 26 2.43 5.56 13.26
C ASP A 26 1.36 5.02 12.30
N LEU A 27 0.68 3.94 12.69
CA LEU A 27 -0.42 3.37 11.91
C LEU A 27 -1.60 4.34 11.81
N ALA A 28 -1.98 4.99 12.90
CA ALA A 28 -3.09 5.94 12.91
C ALA A 28 -2.82 7.15 12.02
N GLU A 29 -1.57 7.61 11.98
CA GLU A 29 -1.12 8.67 11.07
C GLU A 29 -1.14 8.22 9.61
N ALA A 30 -0.67 7.01 9.31
CA ALA A 30 -0.72 6.44 7.97
C ALA A 30 -2.15 6.17 7.47
N ALA A 31 -3.06 5.82 8.39
CA ALA A 31 -4.47 5.58 8.11
C ALA A 31 -5.31 6.86 8.10
N ALA A 32 -4.75 7.98 8.56
CA ALA A 32 -5.42 9.27 8.44
C ALA A 32 -5.71 9.56 6.96
N PRO A 33 -6.81 10.27 6.65
CA PRO A 33 -7.12 10.62 5.27
C PRO A 33 -5.94 11.36 4.64
N SER A 34 -5.14 10.65 3.84
CA SER A 34 -4.08 11.27 3.07
C SER A 34 -4.73 12.25 2.08
N PRO A 35 -4.16 13.45 1.87
CA PRO A 35 -4.59 14.33 0.79
C PRO A 35 -4.43 13.65 -0.59
N GLN A 36 -3.63 12.59 -0.68
CA GLN A 36 -3.49 11.77 -1.87
C GLN A 36 -4.70 10.82 -2.00
N LYS A 37 -5.82 11.37 -2.46
CA LYS A 37 -6.93 10.54 -2.96
C LYS A 37 -6.45 9.80 -4.20
N GLY A 38 -6.62 8.48 -4.21
CA GLY A 38 -6.44 7.68 -5.43
C GLY A 38 -7.29 8.22 -6.58
N VAL A 39 -6.78 8.10 -7.81
CA VAL A 39 -7.55 8.49 -8.99
C VAL A 39 -8.56 7.40 -9.35
N SER A 40 -9.72 7.78 -9.89
CA SER A 40 -10.69 6.81 -10.41
C SER A 40 -10.03 5.90 -11.44
N GLY A 41 -10.30 4.58 -11.37
CA GLY A 41 -9.78 3.60 -12.33
C GLY A 41 -10.11 3.95 -13.80
N LYS A 42 -11.23 4.65 -14.05
CA LYS A 42 -11.56 5.17 -15.39
C LYS A 42 -10.48 6.10 -15.96
N LYS A 43 -9.79 6.87 -15.10
CA LYS A 43 -8.68 7.74 -15.50
C LYS A 43 -7.42 6.96 -15.86
N LEU A 44 -7.29 5.72 -15.42
CA LEU A 44 -6.15 4.86 -15.76
C LEU A 44 -6.28 4.22 -17.14
N LEU A 45 -7.50 4.17 -17.71
CA LEU A 45 -7.71 3.64 -19.06
C LEU A 45 -6.90 4.37 -20.13
N ARG A 46 -6.52 5.63 -19.91
CA ARG A 46 -5.63 6.35 -20.83
C ARG A 46 -4.27 5.67 -21.02
N PHE A 47 -3.86 4.80 -20.09
CA PHE A 47 -2.58 4.08 -20.15
C PHE A 47 -2.68 2.73 -20.88
N THR A 48 -3.87 2.29 -21.31
CA THR A 48 -4.01 1.02 -22.02
C THR A 48 -3.34 1.08 -23.39
N GLY A 49 -2.45 0.13 -23.68
CA GLY A 49 -1.75 0.06 -24.96
C GLY A 49 -0.70 1.15 -25.18
N ILE A 50 -0.30 1.88 -24.14
CA ILE A 50 0.79 2.87 -24.24
C ILE A 50 2.16 2.20 -24.38
N LEU A 51 2.34 1.03 -23.78
CA LEU A 51 3.61 0.30 -23.86
C LEU A 51 3.77 -0.31 -25.25
N ASN A 52 4.82 0.09 -25.96
CA ASN A 52 5.27 -0.54 -27.19
C ASN A 52 6.24 -1.71 -26.88
N ALA A 53 6.71 -2.42 -27.91
CA ALA A 53 7.58 -3.58 -27.75
C ALA A 53 8.96 -3.22 -27.15
N ASP A 54 9.46 -2.02 -27.45
CA ASP A 54 10.73 -1.54 -26.93
C ASP A 54 10.60 -1.23 -25.44
N ASP A 55 9.51 -0.58 -25.02
CA ASP A 55 9.20 -0.32 -23.60
C ASP A 55 9.16 -1.63 -22.80
N VAL A 56 8.56 -2.68 -23.37
CA VAL A 56 8.48 -4.02 -22.74
C VAL A 56 9.87 -4.64 -22.63
N THR A 57 10.71 -4.48 -23.65
CA THR A 57 12.08 -5.02 -23.68
C THR A 57 12.95 -4.33 -22.62
N ASP A 58 12.88 -3.00 -22.56
CA ASP A 58 13.62 -2.18 -21.59
C ASP A 58 13.19 -2.50 -20.16
N MET A 59 11.89 -2.63 -19.90
CA MET A 59 11.37 -3.04 -18.59
C MET A 59 11.85 -4.44 -18.21
N THR A 60 11.82 -5.39 -19.15
CA THR A 60 12.28 -6.77 -18.92
C THR A 60 13.75 -6.79 -18.55
N GLN A 61 14.58 -6.09 -19.31
CA GLN A 61 16.01 -6.00 -19.06
C GLN A 61 16.33 -5.30 -17.74
N ALA A 62 15.57 -4.26 -17.36
CA ALA A 62 15.71 -3.59 -16.08
C ALA A 62 15.34 -4.50 -14.88
N ILE A 63 14.31 -5.34 -15.01
CA ILE A 63 13.93 -6.33 -13.99
C ILE A 63 14.99 -7.43 -13.87
N GLU A 64 15.51 -7.93 -14.99
CA GLU A 64 16.53 -8.98 -15.01
C GLU A 64 17.88 -8.50 -14.48
N ASN A 65 18.26 -7.27 -14.79
CA ASN A 65 19.50 -6.65 -14.30
C ASN A 65 19.37 -6.15 -12.84
N GLY A 66 18.16 -5.77 -12.41
CA GLY A 66 17.82 -5.37 -11.05
C GLY A 66 17.63 -6.59 -10.16
N CYS A 67 18.73 -7.12 -9.63
CA CYS A 67 18.82 -8.41 -8.95
C CYS A 67 18.11 -8.52 -7.56
N ASP A 68 16.98 -7.86 -7.34
CA ASP A 68 16.12 -8.10 -6.19
C ASP A 68 15.02 -9.10 -6.59
N LYS A 69 15.34 -10.39 -6.46
CA LYS A 69 14.42 -11.53 -6.67
C LYS A 69 13.25 -11.48 -5.68
N LEU A 70 12.25 -10.65 -5.93
CA LEU A 70 10.92 -10.87 -5.40
C LEU A 70 10.21 -11.85 -6.32
N VAL A 71 10.31 -13.14 -5.97
CA VAL A 71 9.63 -14.23 -6.65
C VAL A 71 8.11 -14.02 -6.52
N PHE A 72 7.46 -13.58 -7.60
CA PHE A 72 6.00 -13.50 -7.73
C PHE A 72 5.34 -14.90 -7.86
N THR A 73 5.70 -15.87 -7.01
CA THR A 73 5.10 -17.23 -7.04
C THR A 73 3.71 -17.32 -6.41
N SER A 74 3.08 -16.20 -6.03
CA SER A 74 1.73 -16.21 -5.47
C SER A 74 0.62 -15.79 -6.45
N CYS A 75 0.94 -15.33 -7.65
CA CYS A 75 -0.08 -14.99 -8.64
C CYS A 75 -0.39 -16.22 -9.51
N LYS A 76 -1.37 -17.04 -9.10
CA LYS A 76 -1.95 -18.03 -10.01
C LYS A 76 -2.71 -17.31 -11.12
N PRO A 77 -2.48 -17.62 -12.41
CA PRO A 77 -3.40 -17.19 -13.45
C PRO A 77 -4.75 -17.87 -13.20
N GLY A 78 -5.77 -17.08 -12.89
CA GLY A 78 -7.14 -17.53 -12.89
C GLY A 78 -7.53 -17.87 -14.33
N ILE A 79 -7.82 -19.14 -14.56
CA ILE A 79 -8.63 -19.60 -15.71
C ILE A 79 -10.05 -19.07 -15.52
#